data_AF-A0A0Q6M5N3-F1
#
_entry.id   AF-A0A0Q6M5N3-F1
#
_cell.length_a   1.000
_cell.length_b   1.000
_cell.length_c   1.000
_cell.angle_alpha   90.00
_cell.angle_beta   90.00
_cell.angle_gamma   90.00
#
_symmetry.space_group_name_H-M   'P 1'
#
loop_
_entity.id
_entity.type
_entity.pdbx_description
1 polymer ?
#
loop_
_entity_poly.entity_id
_entity_poly.type
_entity_poly.pdbx_seq_one_letter_code
_entity_poly.pdbx_strand_id
1 'polypeptide(L)'
;MMGMSLPIDKQARRLAGEAQSAQAKVPTYQELLDEALENTFPASDPVATSVALHVHEPRLSERDAKDWTLAPGACPPVGQRSDAVAATTGRAAAHVIVPLSWNDGAQRFVIVPAGPCTIEQTDEFALLRWNQQGTSRSVSMRLQELQVLLAEGRIERAELE
;
A
#
# COMPACT_ATOMS: atom_id res chain seq x y z
N MET A 1 -0.49 21.35 40.06
CA MET A 1 0.24 20.23 39.43
C MET A 1 -0.61 18.98 39.58
N MET A 2 -1.38 18.59 38.56
CA MET A 2 -2.13 17.33 38.58
C MET A 2 -1.18 16.22 38.14
N GLY A 3 -0.90 15.30 39.07
CA GLY A 3 0.01 14.19 38.84
C GLY A 3 -0.56 13.23 37.79
N MET A 4 0.17 13.07 36.69
CA MET A 4 -0.05 11.97 35.75
C MET A 4 0.42 10.69 36.44
N SER A 5 -0.47 10.03 37.19
CA SER A 5 -0.19 8.66 37.65
C SER A 5 -0.05 7.75 36.43
N LEU A 6 1.12 7.14 36.31
CA LEU A 6 1.52 6.28 35.20
C LEU A 6 0.52 5.10 35.06
N PRO A 7 0.21 4.66 33.84
CA PRO A 7 -0.80 3.61 33.58
C PRO A 7 -0.48 2.28 34.29
N ILE A 8 0.81 1.99 34.49
CA ILE A 8 1.32 0.76 35.12
C ILE A 8 0.84 0.61 36.58
N ASP A 9 0.83 1.69 37.35
CA ASP A 9 0.43 1.67 38.77
C ASP A 9 -1.05 1.33 38.96
N LYS A 10 -1.89 1.74 38.01
CA LYS A 10 -3.34 1.46 38.07
C LYS A 10 -3.62 -0.01 37.78
N GLN A 11 -2.97 -0.58 36.77
CA GLN A 11 -3.14 -1.98 36.40
C GLN A 11 -2.65 -2.94 37.48
N ALA A 12 -1.51 -2.65 38.12
CA ALA A 12 -1.01 -3.44 39.24
C ALA A 12 -2.00 -3.47 40.42
N ARG A 13 -2.61 -2.32 40.76
CA ARG A 13 -3.61 -2.22 41.83
C ARG A 13 -4.91 -2.96 41.52
N ARG A 14 -5.31 -3.01 40.24
CA ARG A 14 -6.45 -3.84 39.78
C ARG A 14 -6.15 -5.31 39.96
N LEU A 15 -4.97 -5.77 39.51
CA LEU A 15 -4.54 -7.18 39.62
C LEU A 15 -4.38 -7.61 41.09
N ALA A 16 -3.96 -6.70 41.97
CA ALA A 16 -3.89 -6.92 43.41
C ALA A 16 -5.27 -6.88 44.13
N GLY A 17 -6.34 -6.49 43.43
CA GLY A 17 -7.70 -6.40 43.98
C GLY A 17 -7.95 -5.18 44.88
N GLU A 18 -7.03 -4.23 44.93
CA GLU A 18 -7.03 -3.07 45.83
C GLU A 18 -7.88 -1.88 45.33
N ALA A 19 -8.58 -2.05 44.20
CA ALA A 19 -9.41 -1.01 43.61
C ALA A 19 -10.69 -0.78 44.45
N GLN A 20 -10.88 0.47 44.87
CA GLN A 20 -11.92 0.89 45.81
C GLN A 20 -13.35 0.80 45.26
N SER A 21 -13.52 0.84 43.93
CA SER A 21 -14.84 0.78 43.27
C SER A 21 -14.88 -0.31 42.21
N ALA A 22 -16.08 -0.83 41.93
CA ALA A 22 -16.28 -1.87 40.91
C ALA A 22 -15.81 -1.41 39.52
N GLN A 23 -16.05 -0.14 39.19
CA GLN A 23 -15.61 0.47 37.92
C GLN A 23 -14.09 0.62 37.84
N ALA A 24 -13.41 0.81 38.97
CA ALA A 24 -11.95 0.89 38.98
C ALA A 24 -11.27 -0.48 38.82
N LYS A 25 -12.00 -1.58 39.06
CA LYS A 25 -11.50 -2.97 38.89
C LYS A 25 -11.43 -3.41 37.43
N VAL A 26 -12.22 -2.78 36.56
CA VAL A 26 -12.27 -3.11 35.13
C VAL A 26 -11.45 -2.09 34.32
N PRO A 27 -10.78 -2.53 33.25
CA PRO A 27 -10.17 -1.62 32.29
C PRO A 27 -11.22 -0.73 31.63
N THR A 28 -10.82 0.49 31.28
CA THR A 28 -11.64 1.39 30.47
C THR A 28 -11.65 0.93 29.01
N TYR A 29 -12.64 1.40 28.25
CA TYR A 29 -12.73 1.11 26.82
C TYR A 29 -11.47 1.51 26.06
N GLN A 30 -10.85 2.64 26.40
CA GLN A 30 -9.61 3.09 25.77
C GLN A 30 -8.43 2.17 26.11
N GLU A 31 -8.29 1.74 27.36
CA GLU A 31 -7.24 0.79 27.75
C GLU A 31 -7.37 -0.55 27.02
N LEU A 32 -8.60 -1.02 26.77
CA LEU A 32 -8.85 -2.24 25.99
C LEU A 32 -8.50 -2.08 24.50
N LEU A 33 -8.75 -0.89 23.93
CA LEU A 33 -8.37 -0.60 22.55
C LEU A 33 -6.86 -0.55 22.39
N ASP A 34 -6.17 0.13 23.30
CA ASP A 34 -4.72 0.25 23.27
C ASP A 34 -4.06 -1.13 23.45
N GLU A 35 -4.54 -1.95 24.40
CA GLU A 35 -4.08 -3.34 24.59
C GLU A 35 -4.33 -4.22 23.36
N ALA A 36 -5.50 -4.10 22.73
CA ALA A 36 -5.81 -4.85 21.51
C ALA A 36 -4.87 -4.45 20.35
N LEU A 37 -4.53 -3.18 20.23
CA LEU A 37 -3.60 -2.70 19.21
C LEU A 37 -2.18 -3.21 19.46
N GLU A 38 -1.69 -3.17 20.70
CA GLU A 38 -0.36 -3.69 21.06
C GLU A 38 -0.21 -5.19 20.75
N ASN A 39 -1.27 -5.98 20.95
CA ASN A 39 -1.27 -7.43 20.67
C ASN A 39 -1.58 -7.79 19.21
N THR A 40 -2.03 -6.84 18.38
CA THR A 40 -2.39 -7.08 16.97
C THR A 40 -1.19 -6.96 16.02
N PHE A 41 -0.04 -6.54 16.52
CA PHE A 41 1.19 -6.49 15.76
C PHE A 41 2.24 -7.41 16.40
N PRO A 42 2.32 -8.69 16.02
CA PRO A 42 3.62 -9.34 16.04
C PRO A 42 4.53 -8.43 15.21
N ALA A 43 5.65 -7.97 15.78
CA ALA A 43 6.64 -7.15 15.09
C ALA A 43 6.74 -7.67 13.66
N SER A 44 6.22 -6.88 12.71
CA SER A 44 5.88 -7.30 11.35
C SER A 44 6.83 -8.41 10.92
N ASP A 45 6.36 -9.67 10.90
CA ASP A 45 7.23 -10.87 10.88
C ASP A 45 8.48 -10.52 10.07
N PRO A 46 9.68 -10.46 10.70
CA PRO A 46 10.84 -9.90 10.04
C PRO A 46 10.96 -10.60 8.70
N VAL A 47 10.98 -9.83 7.60
CA VAL A 47 10.98 -10.39 6.26
C VAL A 47 12.01 -11.49 6.24
N ALA A 48 11.56 -12.74 6.10
CA ALA A 48 12.41 -13.90 6.25
C ALA A 48 13.49 -13.82 5.16
N THR A 49 14.68 -13.33 5.52
CA THR A 49 15.76 -13.04 4.56
C THR A 49 16.23 -14.32 3.87
N SER A 50 15.94 -15.47 4.48
CA SER A 50 16.16 -16.81 3.90
C SER A 50 15.37 -17.07 2.60
N VAL A 51 14.21 -16.42 2.40
CA VAL A 51 13.43 -16.55 1.16
C VAL A 51 14.07 -15.75 0.02
N ALA A 52 14.62 -14.57 0.31
CA ALA A 52 15.24 -13.71 -0.70
C ALA A 52 16.50 -14.33 -1.33
N LEU A 53 17.24 -15.15 -0.56
CA LEU A 53 18.45 -15.83 -1.03
C LEU A 53 18.17 -16.94 -2.04
N HIS A 54 16.96 -17.52 -2.05
CA HIS A 54 16.58 -18.63 -2.93
C HIS A 54 15.45 -18.25 -3.91
N VAL A 55 15.33 -16.97 -4.28
CA VAL A 55 14.34 -16.49 -5.28
C VAL A 55 14.54 -17.11 -6.66
N HIS A 56 15.78 -17.46 -7.01
CA HIS A 56 16.10 -18.04 -8.31
C HIS A 56 15.87 -19.55 -8.38
N GLU A 57 15.51 -20.20 -7.29
CA GLU A 57 15.24 -21.64 -7.28
C GLU A 57 13.71 -21.89 -7.31
N PRO A 58 13.18 -22.56 -8.34
CA PRO A 58 11.75 -22.82 -8.44
C PRO A 58 11.32 -23.76 -7.30
N ARG A 59 10.55 -23.23 -6.36
CA ARG A 59 9.91 -24.00 -5.29
C ARG A 59 8.66 -24.70 -5.83
N LEU A 60 8.80 -25.96 -6.19
CA LEU A 60 7.67 -26.84 -6.45
C LEU A 60 7.35 -27.62 -5.16
N SER A 61 6.14 -27.47 -4.64
CA SER A 61 5.65 -28.26 -3.51
C SER A 61 4.64 -29.32 -3.99
N GLU A 62 4.38 -30.33 -3.17
CA GLU A 62 3.37 -31.35 -3.47
C GLU A 62 1.95 -30.77 -3.64
N ARG A 63 1.71 -29.56 -3.12
CA ARG A 63 0.42 -28.84 -3.30
C ARG A 63 0.26 -28.29 -4.71
N ASP A 64 1.36 -28.00 -5.39
CA ASP A 64 1.38 -27.50 -6.78
C ASP A 64 1.08 -28.62 -7.79
N ALA A 65 1.10 -29.89 -7.37
CA ALA A 65 0.72 -31.03 -8.20
C ALA A 65 -0.78 -31.14 -8.48
N LYS A 66 -1.62 -30.38 -7.74
CA LYS A 66 -3.07 -30.34 -7.94
C LYS A 66 -3.42 -29.16 -8.84
N ASP A 67 -3.54 -29.41 -10.13
CA ASP A 67 -4.12 -28.46 -11.10
C ASP A 67 -5.62 -28.28 -10.85
N TRP A 68 -5.98 -27.43 -9.89
CA TRP A 68 -7.36 -26.95 -9.77
C TRP A 68 -7.60 -25.93 -10.87
N THR A 69 -8.10 -26.40 -12.01
CA THR A 69 -8.49 -25.50 -13.11
C THR A 69 -9.83 -24.85 -12.74
N LEU A 70 -9.82 -23.59 -12.29
CA LEU A 70 -11.07 -22.84 -12.15
C LEU A 70 -11.59 -22.50 -13.55
N ALA A 71 -12.82 -22.94 -13.85
CA ALA A 71 -13.54 -22.34 -14.95
C ALA A 71 -13.73 -20.84 -14.65
N PRO A 72 -13.45 -19.92 -15.60
CA PRO A 72 -13.66 -18.49 -15.38
C PRO A 72 -15.10 -18.24 -14.92
N GLY A 73 -15.27 -17.63 -13.75
CA GLY A 73 -16.56 -17.29 -13.16
C GLY A 73 -17.16 -18.29 -12.16
N ALA A 74 -16.50 -19.41 -11.84
CA ALA A 74 -17.09 -20.46 -10.98
C ALA A 74 -17.29 -20.06 -9.50
N CYS A 75 -16.58 -19.03 -9.01
CA CYS A 75 -16.82 -18.43 -7.69
C CYS A 75 -16.54 -16.92 -7.74
N PRO A 76 -17.56 -16.04 -7.78
CA PRO A 76 -17.32 -14.63 -7.47
C PRO A 76 -16.94 -14.52 -5.99
N PRO A 77 -15.85 -13.81 -5.63
CA PRO A 77 -15.56 -13.53 -4.22
C PRO A 77 -16.73 -12.73 -3.64
N VAL A 78 -17.22 -13.12 -2.46
CA VAL A 78 -18.28 -12.37 -1.78
C VAL A 78 -17.77 -10.94 -1.56
N GLY A 79 -18.39 -9.99 -2.27
CA GLY A 79 -17.98 -8.58 -2.27
C GLY A 79 -17.55 -7.98 -3.61
N GLN A 80 -17.41 -8.75 -4.69
CA GLN A 80 -17.17 -8.17 -6.03
C GLN A 80 -18.43 -8.15 -6.89
N ARG A 81 -18.84 -6.94 -7.27
CA ARG A 81 -19.59 -6.71 -8.51
C ARG A 81 -18.71 -7.22 -9.67
N SER A 82 -19.25 -8.17 -10.42
CA SER A 82 -18.85 -8.58 -11.79
C SER A 82 -18.33 -7.43 -12.66
N ASP A 83 -17.45 -7.58 -13.65
CA ASP A 83 -16.63 -8.66 -14.21
C ASP A 83 -15.84 -7.98 -15.34
N ALA A 84 -14.54 -8.27 -15.52
CA ALA A 84 -13.87 -8.44 -16.83
C ALA A 84 -12.34 -8.46 -16.68
N VAL A 85 -11.74 -9.59 -17.08
CA VAL A 85 -10.33 -9.69 -17.45
C VAL A 85 -10.08 -8.82 -18.69
N ALA A 86 -9.54 -7.63 -18.46
CA ALA A 86 -8.67 -6.96 -19.39
C ALA A 86 -7.33 -6.84 -18.68
N ALA A 87 -6.21 -7.02 -19.39
CA ALA A 87 -4.91 -6.54 -18.90
C ALA A 87 -5.15 -5.18 -18.23
N THR A 88 -4.76 -5.02 -16.96
CA THR A 88 -5.07 -3.81 -16.19
C THR A 88 -4.19 -2.66 -16.69
N THR A 89 -4.38 -2.30 -17.95
CA THR A 89 -3.91 -1.06 -18.55
C THR A 89 -4.74 0.05 -17.92
N GLY A 90 -4.41 0.38 -16.68
CA GLY A 90 -5.08 1.41 -15.92
C GLY A 90 -4.70 2.76 -16.51
N ARG A 91 -5.61 3.36 -17.29
CA ARG A 91 -5.46 4.73 -17.78
C ARG A 91 -6.15 5.67 -16.81
N ALA A 92 -5.37 6.53 -16.15
CA ALA A 92 -5.87 7.52 -15.20
C ALA A 92 -5.45 8.94 -15.60
N ALA A 93 -6.35 9.90 -15.41
CA ALA A 93 -5.97 11.30 -15.41
C ALA A 93 -5.17 11.61 -14.14
N ALA A 94 -4.15 12.44 -14.25
CA ALA A 94 -3.30 12.81 -13.14
C ALA A 94 -2.79 14.24 -13.32
N HIS A 95 -2.18 14.77 -12.27
CA HIS A 95 -1.55 16.07 -12.25
C HIS A 95 -0.12 15.92 -11.74
N VAL A 96 0.85 16.41 -12.52
CA VAL A 96 2.23 16.56 -12.06
C VAL A 96 2.28 17.84 -11.23
N ILE A 97 2.61 17.71 -9.95
CA ILE A 97 2.61 18.84 -9.00
C ILE A 97 3.90 19.65 -9.14
N VAL A 98 5.04 18.96 -9.30
CA VAL A 98 6.36 19.57 -9.46
C VAL A 98 7.04 19.04 -10.73
N PRO A 99 7.80 19.87 -11.49
CA PRO A 99 8.49 19.39 -12.67
C PRO A 99 9.39 18.18 -12.36
N LEU A 100 9.25 17.12 -13.16
CA LEU A 100 10.00 15.88 -12.99
C LEU A 100 11.10 15.82 -14.04
N SER A 101 12.32 15.46 -13.63
CA SER A 101 13.41 15.15 -14.55
C SER A 101 13.51 13.63 -14.66
N TRP A 102 13.37 13.11 -15.86
CA TRP A 102 13.44 11.69 -16.15
C TRP A 102 14.62 11.37 -17.07
N ASN A 103 15.24 10.19 -16.91
CA ASN A 103 16.27 9.71 -17.82
C ASN A 103 15.74 8.53 -18.62
N ASP A 104 15.63 8.68 -19.95
CA ASP A 104 15.08 7.67 -20.87
C ASP A 104 16.07 6.53 -21.21
N GLY A 105 17.07 6.27 -20.34
CA GLY A 105 18.12 5.27 -20.56
C GLY A 105 19.15 5.60 -21.64
N ALA A 106 18.81 6.46 -22.60
CA ALA A 106 19.67 6.90 -23.71
C ALA A 106 20.45 8.21 -23.44
N GLN A 107 20.75 8.53 -22.18
CA GLN A 107 21.38 9.78 -21.73
C GLN A 107 20.61 11.06 -22.10
N ARG A 108 19.31 10.95 -22.36
CA ARG A 108 18.43 12.09 -22.61
C ARG A 108 17.62 12.37 -21.36
N PHE A 109 17.79 13.58 -20.81
CA PHE A 109 16.96 14.09 -19.74
C PHE A 109 15.67 14.65 -20.33
N VAL A 110 14.54 14.09 -19.92
CA VAL A 110 13.20 14.53 -20.29
C VAL A 110 12.61 15.25 -19.09
N ILE A 111 12.27 16.53 -19.27
CA ILE A 111 11.62 17.32 -18.23
C ILE A 111 10.12 17.25 -18.45
N VAL A 112 9.41 16.62 -17.51
CA VAL A 112 7.95 16.62 -17.45
C VAL A 112 7.53 17.87 -16.67
N PRO A 113 6.85 18.84 -17.30
CA PRO A 113 6.39 20.04 -16.61
C PRO A 113 5.28 19.71 -15.61
N ALA A 114 5.10 20.58 -14.61
CA ALA A 114 3.91 20.54 -13.77
C ALA A 114 2.66 20.82 -14.61
N GLY A 115 1.58 20.09 -14.37
CA GLY A 115 0.35 20.20 -15.13
C GLY A 115 -0.39 18.88 -15.35
N PRO A 116 -1.49 18.93 -16.12
CA PRO A 116 -2.33 17.76 -16.38
C PRO A 116 -1.58 16.74 -17.24
N CYS A 117 -1.61 15.50 -16.80
CA CYS A 117 -1.03 14.36 -17.47
C CYS A 117 -2.00 13.17 -17.47
N THR A 118 -1.68 12.17 -18.27
CA THR A 118 -2.36 10.88 -18.27
C THR A 118 -1.33 9.82 -17.94
N ILE A 119 -1.67 8.91 -17.03
CA ILE A 119 -0.85 7.76 -16.70
C ILE A 119 -1.50 6.53 -17.31
N GLU A 120 -0.75 5.76 -18.09
CA GLU A 120 -1.12 4.43 -18.58
C GLU A 120 -0.22 3.41 -17.89
N GLN A 121 -0.78 2.55 -17.05
CA GLN A 121 -0.02 1.61 -16.21
C GLN A 121 -0.15 0.19 -16.78
N THR A 122 0.95 -0.55 -16.89
CA THR A 122 0.96 -2.00 -17.10
C THR A 122 1.49 -2.69 -15.83
N ASP A 123 1.62 -4.02 -15.84
CA ASP A 123 2.13 -4.79 -14.70
C ASP A 123 3.56 -4.40 -14.28
N GLU A 124 4.39 -3.94 -15.22
CA GLU A 124 5.82 -3.63 -14.96
C GLU A 124 6.19 -2.16 -15.19
N PHE A 125 5.48 -1.46 -16.08
CA PHE A 125 5.84 -0.11 -16.52
C PHE A 125 4.66 0.84 -16.44
N ALA A 126 4.96 2.13 -16.31
CA ALA A 126 4.01 3.21 -16.44
C ALA A 126 4.46 4.17 -17.53
N LEU A 127 3.53 4.53 -18.41
CA LEU A 127 3.71 5.57 -19.42
C LEU A 127 3.00 6.83 -18.94
N LEU A 128 3.78 7.88 -18.71
CA LEU A 128 3.26 9.20 -18.38
C LEU A 128 3.19 10.03 -19.65
N ARG A 129 2.00 10.54 -20.00
CA ARG A 129 1.75 11.34 -21.20
C ARG A 129 1.29 12.74 -20.82
N TRP A 130 1.90 13.76 -21.42
CA TRP A 130 1.53 15.16 -21.23
C TRP A 130 1.57 15.92 -22.55
N ASN A 131 1.06 17.16 -22.54
CA ASN A 131 1.12 18.06 -23.69
C ASN A 131 2.15 19.17 -23.41
N GLN A 132 3.02 19.42 -24.38
CA GLN A 132 4.04 20.47 -24.31
C GLN A 132 4.06 21.23 -25.63
N GLN A 133 3.74 22.53 -25.60
CA GLN A 133 3.73 23.41 -26.79
C GLN A 133 2.95 22.81 -27.98
N GLY A 134 1.76 22.24 -27.72
CA GLY A 134 0.92 21.61 -28.73
C GLY A 134 1.39 20.22 -29.22
N THR A 135 2.53 19.74 -28.72
CA THR A 135 3.06 18.40 -29.02
C THR A 135 2.80 17.46 -27.84
N SER A 136 2.20 16.29 -28.09
CA SER A 136 2.06 15.27 -27.07
C SER A 136 3.42 14.58 -26.83
N ARG A 137 3.83 14.51 -25.58
CA ARG A 137 5.07 13.87 -25.12
C ARG A 137 4.72 12.75 -24.16
N SER A 138 5.55 11.72 -24.14
CA SER A 138 5.41 10.61 -23.21
C SER A 138 6.77 10.16 -22.69
N VAL A 139 6.78 9.62 -21.48
CA VAL A 139 7.95 9.01 -20.87
C VAL A 139 7.55 7.70 -20.20
N SER A 140 8.33 6.65 -20.42
CA SER A 140 8.14 5.37 -19.77
C SER A 140 9.02 5.27 -18.53
N MET A 141 8.44 4.79 -17.44
CA MET A 141 9.12 4.52 -16.18
C MET A 141 8.69 3.16 -15.62
N ARG A 142 9.41 2.61 -14.63
CA ARG A 142 8.93 1.42 -13.94
C ARG A 142 7.71 1.76 -13.08
N LEU A 143 6.83 0.79 -12.88
CA LEU A 143 5.64 0.97 -12.03
C LEU A 143 6.01 1.40 -10.60
N GLN A 144 7.11 0.86 -10.06
CA GLN A 144 7.63 1.22 -8.73
C GLN A 144 8.01 2.70 -8.64
N GLU A 145 8.60 3.26 -9.68
CA GLU A 145 9.01 4.66 -9.71
C GLU A 145 7.79 5.60 -9.73
N LEU A 146 6.74 5.22 -10.47
CA LEU A 146 5.46 5.91 -10.41
C LEU A 146 4.86 5.87 -9.00
N GLN A 147 4.88 4.71 -8.33
CA GLN A 147 4.33 4.56 -6.98
C GLN A 147 5.05 5.47 -5.97
N VAL A 148 6.38 5.60 -6.07
CA VAL A 148 7.14 6.56 -5.26
C VAL A 148 6.67 7.98 -5.53
N LEU A 149 6.54 8.40 -6.80
CA LEU A 149 6.09 9.75 -7.14
C LEU A 149 4.68 10.07 -6.64
N LEU A 150 3.78 9.08 -6.62
CA LEU A 150 2.45 9.19 -6.04
C LEU A 150 2.51 9.30 -4.50
N ALA A 151 3.33 8.48 -3.85
CA ALA A 151 3.50 8.49 -2.39
C ALA A 151 4.16 9.78 -1.89
N GLU A 152 5.09 10.34 -2.68
CA GLU A 152 5.73 11.63 -2.41
C GLU A 152 4.83 12.84 -2.73
N GLY A 153 3.62 12.63 -3.28
CA GLY A 153 2.73 13.71 -3.69
C GLY A 153 3.27 14.56 -4.85
N ARG A 154 4.25 14.04 -5.61
CA ARG A 154 4.81 14.72 -6.78
C ARG A 154 3.93 14.57 -8.01
N ILE A 155 3.12 13.51 -8.02
CA ILE A 155 2.03 13.29 -8.96
C ILE A 155 0.79 12.97 -8.12
N GLU A 156 -0.34 13.56 -8.47
CA GLU A 156 -1.64 13.24 -7.87
C GLU A 156 -2.55 12.64 -8.93
N ARG A 157 -3.29 11.58 -8.58
CA ARG A 157 -4.33 11.06 -9.49
C ARG A 157 -5.53 11.99 -9.42
N ALA A 158 -6.00 12.45 -10.57
CA ALA A 158 -7.24 13.21 -10.62
C ALA A 158 -8.38 12.21 -10.42
N GLU A 159 -8.91 12.13 -9.20
CA GLU A 159 -10.16 11.43 -8.95
C GLU A 159 -11.25 12.16 -9.74
N LEU A 160 -11.89 11.44 -10.67
CA LEU A 160 -13.09 11.91 -11.34
C LEU A 160 -14.19 11.92 -10.28
N GLU A 161 -14.49 13.09 -9.71
CA GLU A 161 -15.73 13.34 -8.95
C GLU A 161 -16.98 13.11 -9.81
#